data_AF-A0A2V7I2Y3-F1
#
_entry.id   AF-A0A2V7I2Y3-F1
#
_cell.length_a   1.000
_cell.length_b   1.000
_cell.length_c   1.000
_cell.angle_alpha   90.00
_cell.angle_beta   90.00
_cell.angle_gamma   90.00
#
_symmetry.space_group_name_H-M   'P 1'
#
loop_
_entity.id
_entity.type
_entity.pdbx_description
1 polymer ?
#
loop_
_entity_poly.entity_id
_entity_poly.type
_entity_poly.pdbx_seq_one_letter_code
_entity_poly.pdbx_strand_id
1 'polypeptide(L)'
;MHVGKAEVVSVLHPRPKISVIGAGNVGATVAQYAVEKELGDVVLVDILEGIPHGKALDLAQAGPIHRYDCALTGSNGYDETADSDIVVIT
;
A
#
# COMPACT_ATOMS: atom_id res chain seq x y z
N MET A 1 -37.34 10.88 -28.80
CA MET A 1 -35.88 11.05 -28.79
C MET A 1 -35.39 10.76 -27.38
N HIS A 2 -34.74 9.62 -27.18
CA HIS A 2 -34.17 9.24 -25.88
C HIS A 2 -32.80 9.94 -25.78
N VAL A 3 -32.73 11.02 -25.00
CA VAL A 3 -31.45 11.61 -24.62
C VAL A 3 -30.87 10.68 -23.56
N GLY A 4 -29.91 9.84 -23.97
CA GLY A 4 -29.19 8.96 -23.06
C GLY A 4 -28.57 9.78 -21.94
N LYS A 5 -28.77 9.34 -20.69
CA LYS A 5 -28.08 9.89 -19.53
C LYS A 5 -26.57 9.82 -19.82
N ALA A 6 -25.88 10.94 -19.76
CA ALA A 6 -24.43 10.95 -19.69
C ALA A 6 -24.05 10.22 -18.39
N GLU A 7 -23.52 9.00 -18.50
CA GLU A 7 -22.79 8.39 -17.39
C GLU A 7 -21.58 9.26 -17.11
N VAL A 8 -21.46 9.72 -15.87
CA VAL A 8 -20.31 10.47 -15.39
C VAL A 8 -19.11 9.52 -15.45
N VAL A 9 -18.27 9.67 -16.47
CA VAL A 9 -16.96 9.02 -16.53
C VAL A 9 -16.04 9.76 -15.56
N SER A 10 -16.20 9.52 -14.27
CA SER A 10 -15.14 9.75 -13.29
C SER A 10 -15.18 8.65 -12.24
N VAL A 11 -14.98 7.40 -12.67
CA VAL A 11 -14.47 6.40 -11.75
C VAL A 11 -13.00 6.78 -11.54
N LEU A 12 -12.73 7.65 -10.57
CA LEU A 12 -11.41 7.73 -9.97
C LEU A 12 -11.18 6.33 -9.40
N HIS A 13 -10.42 5.51 -10.11
CA HIS A 13 -10.00 4.24 -9.54
C HIS A 13 -9.12 4.62 -8.34
N PRO A 14 -9.49 4.20 -7.12
CA PRO A 14 -8.63 4.42 -5.97
C PRO A 14 -7.25 3.82 -6.26
N ARG A 15 -6.19 4.40 -5.68
CA ARG A 15 -4.85 3.84 -5.79
C ARG A 15 -4.91 2.35 -5.41
N PRO A 16 -4.23 1.46 -6.15
CA PRO A 16 -4.20 0.05 -5.78
C PRO A 16 -3.69 -0.13 -4.35
N LYS A 17 -4.30 -1.04 -3.61
CA LYS A 17 -3.87 -1.39 -2.25
C LYS A 17 -3.11 -2.71 -2.27
N ILE A 18 -1.89 -2.69 -1.73
CA ILE A 18 -0.97 -3.82 -1.73
C ILE A 18 -0.71 -4.23 -0.29
N SER A 19 -1.12 -5.42 0.10
CA SER A 19 -0.75 -6.00 1.39
C SER A 19 0.49 -6.87 1.26
N VAL A 20 1.49 -6.63 2.10
CA VAL A 20 2.71 -7.42 2.21
C VAL A 20 2.69 -8.11 3.57
N ILE A 21 2.51 -9.43 3.56
CA ILE A 21 2.47 -10.26 4.77
C ILE A 21 3.88 -10.80 5.01
N GLY A 22 4.49 -10.31 6.09
CA GLY A 22 5.90 -10.47 6.43
C GLY A 22 6.63 -9.14 6.30
N ALA A 23 7.15 -8.61 7.42
CA ALA A 23 7.97 -7.39 7.46
C ALA A 23 9.47 -7.69 7.63
N GLY A 24 9.89 -8.90 7.26
CA GLY A 24 11.30 -9.28 7.16
C GLY A 24 12.03 -8.55 6.02
N ASN A 25 13.24 -9.00 5.70
CA ASN A 25 14.05 -8.34 4.67
C ASN A 25 13.38 -8.30 3.29
N VAL A 26 12.75 -9.41 2.90
CA VAL A 26 12.08 -9.52 1.59
C VAL A 26 10.84 -8.62 1.56
N GLY A 27 9.93 -8.76 2.51
CA GLY A 27 8.71 -7.94 2.56
C GLY A 27 8.97 -6.44 2.68
N ALA A 28 9.97 -6.03 3.48
CA ALA A 28 10.37 -4.62 3.54
C ALA A 28 10.89 -4.11 2.19
N THR A 29 11.66 -4.92 1.47
CA THR A 29 12.16 -4.58 0.13
C THR A 29 11.04 -4.53 -0.90
N VAL A 30 10.07 -5.45 -0.83
CA VAL A 30 8.85 -5.41 -1.66
C VAL A 30 8.08 -4.12 -1.42
N ALA A 31 7.84 -3.76 -0.14
CA ALA A 31 7.15 -2.53 0.22
C ALA A 31 7.89 -1.29 -0.32
N GLN A 32 9.21 -1.23 -0.18
CA GLN A 32 10.02 -0.12 -0.69
C GLN A 32 9.91 0.01 -2.22
N TYR A 33 10.09 -1.06 -2.98
CA TYR A 33 9.96 -0.98 -4.44
C TYR A 33 8.53 -0.68 -4.89
N ALA A 34 7.52 -1.13 -4.14
CA ALA A 34 6.13 -0.83 -4.45
C ALA A 34 5.86 0.68 -4.34
N VAL A 35 6.30 1.33 -3.26
CA VAL A 35 6.09 2.77 -3.06
C VAL A 35 7.00 3.63 -3.94
N GLU A 36 8.27 3.26 -4.13
CA GLU A 36 9.19 4.01 -5.01
C GLU A 36 8.74 4.03 -6.48
N LYS A 37 8.03 2.98 -6.91
CA LYS A 37 7.44 2.88 -8.25
C LYS A 37 5.99 3.38 -8.31
N GLU A 38 5.48 3.90 -7.20
CA GLU A 38 4.11 4.36 -7.03
C GLU A 38 3.04 3.34 -7.47
N LEU A 39 3.30 2.04 -7.23
CA LEU A 39 2.40 0.96 -7.65
C LEU A 39 1.10 0.92 -6.83
N GLY A 40 1.13 1.42 -5.61
CA GLY A 40 -0.02 1.40 -4.72
C GLY A 40 0.31 1.80 -3.29
N ASP A 41 -0.73 2.01 -2.50
CA ASP A 41 -0.62 2.17 -1.06
C ASP A 41 -0.35 0.81 -0.42
N VAL A 42 0.53 0.77 0.58
CA VAL A 42 1.06 -0.48 1.13
C VAL A 42 0.62 -0.68 2.57
N VAL A 43 0.16 -1.89 2.87
CA VAL A 43 -0.02 -2.38 4.24
C VAL A 43 1.04 -3.44 4.52
N LEU A 44 1.92 -3.21 5.48
CA LEU A 44 2.98 -4.12 5.87
C LEU A 44 2.59 -4.81 7.18
N VAL A 45 2.38 -6.13 7.13
CA VAL A 45 1.90 -6.92 8.27
C VAL A 45 3.01 -7.82 8.78
N ASP A 46 3.18 -7.90 10.10
CA ASP A 46 4.04 -8.91 10.74
C ASP A 46 3.55 -9.24 12.15
N ILE A 47 3.86 -10.42 12.66
CA ILE A 47 3.51 -10.81 14.03
C ILE A 47 4.41 -10.16 15.08
N LEU A 48 5.61 -9.70 14.69
CA LEU A 48 6.54 -9.05 15.59
C LEU A 48 6.09 -7.61 15.86
N GLU A 49 5.68 -7.33 17.09
CA GLU A 49 5.19 -6.01 17.51
C GLU A 49 6.20 -4.89 17.21
N GLY A 50 5.69 -3.76 16.73
CA GLY A 50 6.49 -2.56 16.44
C GLY A 50 7.37 -2.64 15.18
N ILE A 51 7.78 -3.82 14.73
CA ILE A 51 8.59 -3.99 13.51
C ILE A 51 7.90 -3.45 12.25
N PRO A 52 6.67 -3.86 11.90
CA PRO A 52 6.02 -3.39 10.67
C PRO A 52 5.76 -1.87 10.73
N HIS A 53 5.40 -1.35 11.90
CA HIS A 53 5.18 0.08 12.13
C HIS A 53 6.45 0.91 11.94
N GLY A 54 7.57 0.47 12.53
CA GLY A 54 8.86 1.14 12.39
C GLY A 54 9.34 1.16 10.94
N LYS A 55 9.17 0.05 10.22
CA LYS A 55 9.53 -0.03 8.79
C LYS A 55 8.62 0.81 7.91
N ALA A 56 7.32 0.79 8.14
CA ALA A 56 6.39 1.65 7.40
C ALA A 56 6.71 3.14 7.60
N LEU A 57 7.05 3.56 8.82
CA LEU A 57 7.47 4.93 9.12
C LEU A 57 8.80 5.29 8.44
N ASP A 58 9.81 4.42 8.53
CA ASP A 58 11.12 4.61 7.91
C ASP A 58 10.99 4.81 6.40
N LEU A 59 10.24 3.92 5.75
CA LEU A 59 9.93 4.04 4.33
C LEU A 59 9.21 5.36 4.07
N ALA A 60 8.07 5.66 4.71
CA ALA A 60 7.33 6.90 4.47
C ALA A 60 8.19 8.17 4.61
N GLN A 61 9.13 8.21 5.56
CA GLN A 61 10.07 9.32 5.75
C GLN A 61 11.12 9.44 4.64
N ALA A 62 11.44 8.35 3.93
CA ALA A 62 12.25 8.38 2.71
C ALA A 62 11.49 8.99 1.51
N GLY A 63 10.16 9.01 1.55
CA GLY A 63 9.28 9.51 0.48
C GLY A 63 9.68 10.88 -0.10
N PRO A 64 9.88 11.94 0.70
CA PRO A 64 10.30 13.25 0.18
C PRO A 64 11.64 13.24 -0.56
N ILE A 65 12.55 12.34 -0.19
CA ILE A 65 13.87 12.21 -0.82
C ILE A 65 13.76 11.38 -2.12
N HIS A 66 13.01 10.29 -2.07
CA HIS A 66 12.81 9.37 -3.20
C HIS A 66 11.70 9.80 -4.17
N ARG A 67 10.95 10.85 -3.81
CA ARG A 67 9.86 11.50 -4.57
C ARG A 67 8.69 10.58 -4.92
N TYR A 68 8.19 9.84 -3.94
CA TYR A 68 6.93 9.12 -4.06
C TYR A 68 5.89 9.65 -3.09
N ASP A 69 4.62 9.46 -3.43
CA ASP A 69 3.46 9.90 -2.64
C ASP A 69 2.51 8.72 -2.34
N CYS A 70 3.01 7.66 -1.70
CA CYS A 70 2.20 6.49 -1.34
C CYS A 70 1.97 6.43 0.17
N ALA A 71 0.80 5.96 0.58
CA ALA A 71 0.53 5.66 1.98
C ALA A 71 1.18 4.32 2.38
N LEU A 72 1.72 4.27 3.59
CA LEU A 72 2.35 3.10 4.20
C LEU A 72 1.79 2.89 5.60
N THR A 73 1.17 1.75 5.81
CA THR A 73 0.60 1.36 7.11
C THR A 73 1.30 0.10 7.61
N GLY A 74 1.93 0.17 8.77
CA GLY A 74 2.37 -1.01 9.49
C GLY A 74 1.25 -1.57 10.36
N SER A 75 1.09 -2.89 10.42
CA SER A 75 0.10 -3.53 11.30
C SER A 75 0.63 -4.85 11.88
N ASN A 76 0.11 -5.23 13.05
CA ASN A 76 0.30 -6.55 13.63
C ASN A 76 -0.89 -7.50 13.40
N GLY A 77 -1.94 -7.03 12.71
CA GLY A 77 -3.15 -7.77 12.39
C GLY A 77 -3.51 -7.66 10.90
N TYR A 78 -4.68 -8.20 10.54
CA TYR A 78 -5.14 -8.26 9.15
C TYR A 78 -6.26 -7.28 8.83
N ASP A 79 -6.78 -6.54 9.80
CA ASP A 79 -7.91 -5.63 9.61
C ASP A 79 -7.58 -4.56 8.55
N GLU A 80 -6.35 -4.05 8.58
CA GLU A 80 -5.85 -3.07 7.63
C GLU A 80 -5.68 -3.65 6.22
N THR A 81 -5.65 -4.97 6.03
CA THR A 81 -5.49 -5.61 4.71
C THR A 81 -6.80 -5.71 3.91
N ALA A 82 -7.93 -5.33 4.51
CA ALA A 82 -9.24 -5.36 3.86
C ALA A 82 -9.20 -4.72 2.47
N ASP A 83 -9.83 -5.35 1.49
CA ASP A 83 -9.96 -4.86 0.11
C ASP A 83 -8.62 -4.63 -0.61
N SER A 84 -7.57 -5.38 -0.26
CA SER A 84 -6.31 -5.32 -1.03
C SER A 84 -6.48 -5.90 -2.42
N ASP A 85 -6.02 -5.17 -3.44
CA ASP A 85 -5.98 -5.62 -4.82
C ASP A 85 -4.89 -6.68 -5.04
N ILE A 86 -3.79 -6.58 -4.29
CA ILE A 86 -2.65 -7.50 -4.36
C ILE A 86 -2.23 -7.90 -2.94
N VAL A 87 -1.92 -9.17 -2.76
CA VAL A 87 -1.31 -9.70 -1.54
C VAL A 87 0.00 -10.42 -1.89
N VAL A 88 1.09 -10.01 -1.24
CA VAL A 88 2.40 -10.65 -1.32
C VAL A 88 2.70 -11.30 0.03
N ILE A 89 3.06 -12.59 0.04
CA ILE A 89 3.34 -13.35 1.27
C ILE A 89 4.81 -13.76 1.26
N THR A 90 5.53 -13.44 2.34
CA THR A 90 6.99 -13.64 2.45
C THR A 90 7.40 -14.24 3.79
#